data_AF-A0A1F5WYV4-F1
#
_entry.id   AF-A0A1F5WYV4-F1
#
_cell.length_a   1.000
_cell.length_b   1.000
_cell.length_c   1.000
_cell.angle_alpha   90.00
_cell.angle_beta   90.00
_cell.angle_gamma   90.00
#
_symmetry.space_group_name_H-M   'P 1'
#
loop_
_entity.id
_entity.type
_entity.pdbx_description
1 polymer ?
#
loop_
_entity_poly.entity_id
_entity_poly.type
_entity_poly.pdbx_seq_one_letter_code
_entity_poly.pdbx_strand_id
1 'polypeptide(L)' 'MKQEESMKFESDVLTEDDYLRINRSRLLDPEKSLMLAVLDDAIDCYQKYYLSTDAKDKDLFRDAEFWLMGQKSDWPFHS' A
#
# COMPACT_ATOMS: atom_id res chain seq x y z
N MET A 1 29.02 -23.21 -37.96
CA MET A 1 29.50 -22.57 -36.71
C MET A 1 28.27 -22.03 -36.02
N LYS A 2 27.89 -22.61 -34.87
CA LYS A 2 26.71 -22.18 -34.11
C LYS A 2 27.06 -20.86 -33.43
N GLN A 3 26.24 -19.83 -33.65
CA GLN A 3 26.35 -18.58 -32.93
C GLN A 3 25.93 -18.85 -31.49
N GLU A 4 26.87 -18.70 -30.57
CA GLU A 4 26.56 -18.59 -29.14
C GLU A 4 26.00 -17.19 -28.93
N GLU A 5 24.67 -17.08 -28.95
CA GLU A 5 23.99 -15.91 -28.40
C GLU A 5 24.35 -15.84 -26.92
N SER A 6 25.32 -14.96 -26.61
CA SER A 6 25.62 -14.55 -25.25
C SER A 6 24.37 -13.91 -24.67
N MET A 7 23.55 -14.72 -23.99
CA MET A 7 22.41 -14.27 -23.21
C MET A 7 22.95 -13.32 -22.14
N LYS A 8 22.86 -12.03 -22.44
CA LYS A 8 23.33 -10.97 -21.57
C LYS A 8 22.40 -10.99 -20.36
N PHE A 9 22.88 -11.56 -19.26
CA PHE A 9 22.20 -11.45 -17.98
C PHE A 9 22.21 -9.97 -17.60
N GLU A 10 21.18 -9.23 -18.01
CA GLU A 10 20.87 -7.96 -17.38
C GLU A 10 20.62 -8.28 -15.91
N SER A 11 21.42 -7.67 -15.05
CA SER A 11 21.24 -7.84 -13.63
C SER A 11 19.91 -7.20 -13.26
N ASP A 12 18.95 -8.01 -12.82
CA ASP A 12 17.70 -7.52 -12.21
C ASP A 12 17.94 -6.77 -10.88
N VAL A 13 19.20 -6.61 -10.47
CA VAL A 13 19.58 -5.84 -9.29
C VAL A 13 19.53 -4.36 -9.65
N LEU A 14 18.53 -3.67 -9.10
CA LEU A 14 18.45 -2.21 -9.16
C LEU A 14 19.68 -1.60 -8.48
N THR A 15 20.43 -0.81 -9.24
CA THR A 15 21.46 0.05 -8.66
C THR A 15 20.79 1.17 -7.86
N GLU A 16 21.52 1.77 -6.92
CA GLU A 16 21.00 2.87 -6.12
C GLU A 16 20.58 4.07 -7.00
N ASP A 17 21.32 4.32 -8.08
CA ASP A 17 20.98 5.34 -9.08
C ASP A 17 19.68 5.02 -9.84
N ASP A 18 19.47 3.76 -10.23
CA ASP A 18 18.23 3.32 -10.87
C ASP A 18 17.04 3.43 -9.90
N TYR A 19 17.22 3.05 -8.65
CA TYR A 19 16.21 3.20 -7.60
C TYR A 19 15.83 4.66 -7.41
N LEU A 20 16.80 5.56 -7.27
CA LEU A 20 16.57 6.99 -7.10
C LEU A 20 15.92 7.62 -8.33
N ARG A 21 16.31 7.21 -9.55
CA ARG A 21 15.68 7.68 -10.80
C ARG A 21 14.22 7.26 -10.89
N ILE A 22 13.92 6.01 -10.56
CA ILE A 22 12.54 5.50 -10.55
C ILE A 22 11.74 6.21 -9.45
N ASN A 23 12.28 6.34 -8.23
CA ASN A 23 11.57 6.94 -7.12
C ASN A 23 11.30 8.45 -7.32
N ARG A 24 12.26 9.22 -7.85
CA ARG A 24 12.09 10.65 -8.15
C ARG A 24 11.06 10.94 -9.23
N SER A 25 10.82 9.98 -10.13
CA SER A 25 9.79 10.12 -11.17
C SER A 25 8.37 9.87 -10.66
N ARG A 26 8.23 9.35 -9.43
CA ARG A 26 6.93 9.14 -8.79
C ARG A 26 6.51 10.42 -8.07
N LEU A 27 5.26 10.82 -8.28
CA LEU A 27 4.66 11.99 -7.62
C LEU A 27 4.47 11.78 -6.11
N LEU A 28 4.39 10.51 -5.68
CA LEU A 28 4.27 10.07 -4.30
C LEU A 28 5.24 8.91 -4.07
N ASP A 29 5.91 8.91 -2.91
CA ASP A 29 6.71 7.75 -2.50
C ASP A 29 5.81 6.50 -2.52
N PRO A 30 6.27 5.37 -3.07
CA PRO A 30 5.49 4.13 -3.18
C PRO A 30 4.82 3.74 -1.86
N GLU A 31 5.51 3.95 -0.75
CA GLU A 31 5.05 3.71 0.61
C GLU A 31 3.86 4.61 0.97
N LYS A 32 3.94 5.91 0.65
CA LYS A 32 2.83 6.86 0.88
C LYS A 32 1.62 6.52 0.02
N SER A 33 1.84 6.13 -1.22
CA SER A 33 0.76 5.69 -2.11
C SER A 33 0.09 4.42 -1.60
N LEU A 34 0.86 3.45 -1.11
CA LEU A 34 0.34 2.23 -0.51
C LEU A 34 -0.48 2.54 0.73
N MET A 35 0.05 3.39 1.61
CA MET A 35 -0.64 3.81 2.82
C MET A 35 -1.97 4.50 2.50
N LEU A 36 -2.02 5.39 1.49
CA LEU A 36 -3.28 5.99 1.03
C LEU A 36 -4.29 4.94 0.52
N ALA A 37 -3.83 3.95 -0.25
CA ALA A 37 -4.70 2.88 -0.74
C ALA A 37 -5.28 2.04 0.40
N VAL A 38 -4.49 1.75 1.44
CA VAL A 38 -4.98 1.06 2.65
C VAL A 38 -6.00 1.90 3.41
N LEU A 39 -5.80 3.22 3.48
CA LEU A 39 -6.76 4.12 4.11
C LEU A 39 -8.09 4.18 3.34
N ASP A 40 -8.01 4.24 2.01
CA ASP A 40 -9.18 4.28 1.13
C ASP A 40 -10.02 2.99 1.29
N ASP A 41 -9.36 1.83 1.28
CA ASP A 41 -10.01 0.53 1.51
C ASP A 41 -10.68 0.45 2.90
N ALA A 42 -10.03 0.96 3.94
CA ALA A 42 -10.60 1.00 5.29
C ALA A 42 -11.85 1.91 5.37
N ILE A 43 -11.86 3.05 4.67
CA ILE A 43 -13.02 3.95 4.60
C ILE A 43 -14.16 3.27 3.83
N ASP A 44 -13.87 2.61 2.72
CA ASP A 44 -14.85 1.87 1.93
C ASP A 44 -15.49 0.74 2.74
N CYS A 45 -14.67 -0.02 3.49
CA CYS A 45 -15.17 -1.03 4.43
C CYS A 45 -16.08 -0.41 5.50
N TYR A 46 -15.66 0.70 6.11
CA TYR A 46 -16.46 1.39 7.13
C TYR A 46 -17.82 1.83 6.57
N GLN A 47 -17.83 2.46 5.38
CA GLN A 47 -19.07 2.92 4.74
C GLN A 47 -19.99 1.76 4.34
N LYS A 48 -19.41 0.67 3.82
CA LYS A 48 -20.15 -0.52 3.40
C LYS A 48 -20.90 -1.19 4.55
N TYR A 49 -20.27 -1.24 5.72
CA TYR A 49 -20.83 -1.92 6.89
C TYR A 49 -21.62 -1.00 7.83
N TYR A 50 -21.56 0.32 7.63
CA TYR A 50 -22.28 1.32 8.45
C TYR A 50 -23.80 1.08 8.55
N LEU A 51 -24.44 0.56 7.49
CA LEU A 51 -25.88 0.27 7.47
C LEU A 51 -26.21 -1.23 7.57
N SER A 52 -25.20 -2.09 7.73
CA SER A 52 -25.46 -3.52 7.81
C SER A 52 -26.07 -3.90 9.16
N THR A 53 -27.10 -4.74 9.08
CA THR A 53 -27.79 -5.30 10.25
C THR A 53 -27.20 -6.64 10.70
N ASP A 54 -26.27 -7.22 9.94
CA ASP A 54 -25.66 -8.51 10.25
C ASP A 54 -24.61 -8.40 11.36
N ALA A 55 -24.51 -9.41 12.22
CA ALA A 55 -23.61 -9.38 13.37
C ALA A 55 -22.14 -9.35 12.96
N LYS A 56 -21.79 -10.09 11.89
CA LYS A 56 -20.43 -10.14 11.35
C LYS A 56 -19.96 -8.81 10.78
N ASP A 57 -20.89 -8.09 10.15
CA ASP A 57 -20.62 -6.80 9.53
C ASP A 57 -20.39 -5.72 10.60
N LYS A 58 -21.06 -5.84 11.75
CA LYS A 58 -20.82 -4.96 12.91
C LYS A 58 -19.46 -5.18 13.56
N ASP A 59 -18.95 -6.40 13.55
CA ASP A 59 -17.60 -6.69 14.04
C ASP A 59 -16.55 -6.07 13.11
N LEU A 60 -16.70 -6.26 11.79
CA LEU A 60 -15.84 -5.61 10.78
C LEU A 60 -15.89 -4.08 10.85
N PHE A 61 -17.07 -3.52 11.09
CA PHE A 61 -17.25 -2.08 11.28
C PHE A 61 -16.47 -1.56 12.50
N ARG A 62 -16.54 -2.26 13.63
CA ARG A 62 -15.83 -1.89 14.87
C ARG A 62 -14.32 -2.00 14.72
N ASP A 63 -13.84 -3.02 14.02
CA ASP A 63 -12.41 -3.18 13.75
C ASP A 63 -11.89 -2.03 12.86
N ALA A 64 -12.64 -1.67 11.82
CA ALA A 64 -12.32 -0.53 10.96
C ALA A 64 -12.39 0.81 11.72
N GLU A 65 -13.41 1.01 12.57
CA GLU A 65 -13.54 2.19 13.43
C GLU A 65 -12.37 2.30 14.42
N PHE A 66 -11.97 1.20 15.06
CA PHE A 66 -10.81 1.17 15.95
C PHE A 66 -9.51 1.47 15.21
N TRP A 67 -9.35 0.98 13.99
CA TRP A 67 -8.18 1.27 13.17
C TRP A 67 -8.14 2.75 12.75
N LEU A 68 -9.27 3.29 12.25
CA LEU A 68 -9.39 4.68 11.79
C LEU A 68 -9.34 5.73 12.92
N MET A 69 -9.90 5.41 14.09
CA MET A 69 -10.07 6.34 15.23
C MET A 69 -9.20 6.00 16.44
N GLY A 70 -8.38 4.95 16.35
CA GLY A 70 -7.44 4.53 17.38
C GLY A 70 -6.48 5.66 17.78
N GLN A 71 -6.09 5.69 19.06
CA GLN A 71 -5.29 6.78 19.61
C GLN A 71 -3.98 7.04 18.86
N LYS A 72 -3.60 8.32 18.85
CA LYS A 72 -2.48 8.98 18.14
C LYS A 72 -1.10 8.31 18.20
N SER A 73 -0.83 7.34 19.07
CA SER A 73 0.53 6.80 19.22
C SER A 73 0.94 5.85 18.09
N ASP A 74 -0.02 5.14 17.50
CA ASP A 74 0.28 4.03 16.58
C ASP A 74 -0.20 4.31 15.15
N TRP A 75 -0.74 5.52 14.90
CA TRP A 75 -1.28 5.90 13.59
C TRP A 75 -0.15 6.38 12.66
N PRO A 76 0.11 5.67 11.55
CA PRO A 76 1.27 5.95 10.70
C PRO A 76 1.12 7.23 9.85
N PHE A 77 -0.03 7.89 9.89
CA PHE A 77 -0.29 9.14 9.15
C PHE A 77 -0.37 10.39 10.03
N HIS A 78 -0.23 10.27 11.36
CA HIS A 78 -0.24 11.43 12.23
C HIS A 78 1.19 12.00 12.34
N SER A 79 1.57 12.89 11.41
CA SER A 79 2.77 13.72 11.51
C SER A 79 2.48 15.06 12.19
#